data_AF-A0A285IQL8-F1
#
_entry.id   AF-A0A285IQL8-F1
#
_cell.length_a   1.000
_cell.length_b   1.000
_cell.length_c   1.000
_cell.angle_alpha   90.00
_cell.angle_beta   90.00
_cell.angle_gamma   90.00
#
_symmetry.space_group_name_H-M   'P 1'
#
loop_
_entity.id
_entity.type
_entity.pdbx_description
1 polymer ?
#
loop_
_entity_poly.entity_id
_entity_poly.type
_entity_poly.pdbx_seq_one_letter_code
_entity_poly.pdbx_strand_id
1 'polypeptide(L)'
;MLSPAEQPAPSPLPSLCIFGDSHIASVKLALDAGLLPYLTDHLEFWGAYGPAFRQFEYQDQAVHPRKEAEEMVARINGNGRLSLRCDDFAAYLFYGARLRSAEFLPPMLSTLRQGGHLSAAVRQRVTRRFLEGRKSYRIAQQFVRANPAARVTFAPAPLLTLGVGQPEKTWPEAEGATPEERAEIRSWLDMEAERDGITLLHQPDETIVEGYWTDPRYAATGPESADDPVHKSPEFAALMLTRYREMQAG
;
A
#
# COMPACT_ATOMS: atom_id res chain seq x y z
N MET A 1 22.90 28.70 28.22
CA MET A 1 22.34 27.40 27.81
C MET A 1 20.96 27.68 27.22
N LEU A 2 20.77 27.45 25.93
CA LEU A 2 19.49 27.68 25.25
C LEU A 2 18.53 26.53 25.60
N SER A 3 17.28 26.88 25.90
CA SER A 3 16.18 25.95 26.19
C SER A 3 15.97 25.00 25.00
N PRO A 4 15.62 23.71 25.23
CA PRO A 4 15.23 22.83 24.13
C PRO A 4 13.99 23.44 23.49
N ALA A 5 14.09 23.80 22.22
CA ALA A 5 12.95 24.21 21.43
C ALA A 5 11.93 23.08 21.44
N GLU A 6 10.71 23.36 21.92
CA GLU A 6 9.54 22.51 21.66
C GLU A 6 9.44 22.31 20.15
N GLN A 7 9.75 21.09 19.70
CA GLN A 7 9.36 20.68 18.37
C GLN A 7 7.83 20.80 18.29
N PRO A 8 7.28 21.46 17.26
CA PRO A 8 5.83 21.55 17.12
C PRO A 8 5.27 20.12 17.09
N ALA A 9 4.24 19.88 17.89
CA ALA A 9 3.53 18.60 17.89
C ALA A 9 3.13 18.28 16.44
N PRO A 10 3.31 17.02 15.98
CA PRO A 10 2.97 16.66 14.61
C PRO A 10 1.50 16.99 14.34
N SER A 11 1.22 17.62 13.20
CA SER A 11 -0.15 17.96 12.81
C SER A 11 -1.01 16.69 12.79
N PRO A 12 -2.22 16.71 13.37
CA PRO A 12 -3.11 15.57 13.37
C PRO A 12 -3.45 15.18 11.93
N LEU A 13 -3.53 13.88 11.67
CA LEU A 13 -3.98 13.39 10.37
C LEU A 13 -5.45 13.79 10.13
N PRO A 14 -5.85 14.04 8.87
CA PRO A 14 -7.26 14.22 8.53
C PRO A 14 -8.08 12.97 8.88
N SER A 15 -9.41 13.05 8.83
CA SER A 15 -10.23 11.84 8.86
C SER A 15 -9.80 10.89 7.74
N LEU A 16 -9.41 9.68 8.13
CA LEU A 16 -8.70 8.74 7.30
C LEU A 16 -9.43 7.41 7.28
N CYS A 17 -9.70 6.90 6.08
CA CYS A 17 -10.07 5.51 5.89
C CYS A 17 -8.87 4.72 5.34
N ILE A 18 -8.49 3.64 6.01
CA ILE A 18 -7.55 2.65 5.47
C ILE A 18 -8.37 1.54 4.82
N PHE A 19 -8.40 1.54 3.49
CA PHE A 19 -9.08 0.52 2.70
C PHE A 19 -8.10 -0.56 2.24
N GLY A 20 -8.32 -1.82 2.59
CA GLY A 20 -7.37 -2.85 2.16
C GLY A 20 -7.77 -4.30 2.37
N ASP A 21 -6.86 -5.17 1.99
CA ASP A 21 -6.96 -6.61 2.18
C ASP A 21 -6.30 -7.02 3.51
N SER A 22 -5.82 -8.26 3.62
CA SER A 22 -5.16 -8.76 4.85
C SER A 22 -3.95 -7.92 5.28
N HIS A 23 -3.36 -7.10 4.40
CA HIS A 23 -2.27 -6.21 4.77
C HIS A 23 -2.67 -5.13 5.80
N ILE A 24 -3.96 -4.79 5.95
CA ILE A 24 -4.39 -3.85 7.00
C ILE A 24 -4.16 -4.38 8.42
N ALA A 25 -4.05 -5.70 8.57
CA ALA A 25 -3.83 -6.33 9.87
C ALA A 25 -2.53 -5.87 10.52
N SER A 26 -1.45 -5.68 9.74
CA SER A 26 -0.18 -5.19 10.29
C SER A 26 -0.30 -3.76 10.82
N VAL A 27 -1.11 -2.92 10.17
CA VAL A 27 -1.41 -1.56 10.65
C VAL A 27 -2.22 -1.61 11.95
N LYS A 28 -3.23 -2.48 12.03
CA LYS A 28 -4.01 -2.66 13.26
C LYS A 28 -3.15 -3.14 14.43
N LEU A 29 -2.27 -4.12 14.18
CA LEU A 29 -1.33 -4.60 15.18
C LEU A 29 -0.33 -3.50 15.60
N ALA A 30 0.10 -2.64 14.68
CA ALA A 30 0.96 -1.51 15.00
C ALA A 30 0.27 -0.46 15.89
N LEU A 31 -1.04 -0.21 15.66
CA LEU A 31 -1.85 0.63 16.54
C LEU A 31 -1.97 0.01 17.93
N ASP A 32 -2.30 -1.28 18.00
CA ASP A 32 -2.47 -2.00 19.28
C ASP A 32 -1.16 -2.07 20.08
N ALA A 33 -0.03 -2.11 19.39
CA ALA A 33 1.31 -2.06 19.98
C ALA A 33 1.77 -0.64 20.36
N GLY A 34 0.98 0.40 20.09
CA GLY A 34 1.33 1.79 20.39
C GLY A 34 2.43 2.38 19.50
N LEU A 35 2.74 1.76 18.35
CA LEU A 35 3.77 2.21 17.41
C LEU A 35 3.32 3.41 16.56
N LEU A 36 2.05 3.79 16.69
CA LEU A 36 1.38 4.78 15.87
C LEU A 36 0.70 5.86 16.75
N PRO A 37 1.44 6.56 17.63
CA PRO A 37 0.87 7.46 18.65
C PRO A 37 0.16 8.70 18.08
N TYR A 38 0.25 8.93 16.77
CA TYR A 38 -0.34 10.07 16.06
C TYR A 38 -1.64 9.71 15.31
N LEU A 39 -2.09 8.46 15.40
CA LEU A 39 -3.29 7.94 14.75
C LEU A 39 -4.29 7.51 15.84
N THR A 40 -5.16 8.39 16.36
CA THR A 40 -6.13 7.88 17.37
C THR A 40 -7.58 8.31 17.27
N ASP A 41 -7.97 9.42 16.63
CA ASP A 41 -9.37 9.89 16.82
C ASP A 41 -10.23 9.89 15.54
N HIS A 42 -9.62 9.74 14.36
CA HIS A 42 -10.34 9.87 13.08
C HIS A 42 -9.95 8.80 12.04
N LEU A 43 -9.53 7.62 12.50
CA LEU A 43 -9.16 6.50 11.64
C LEU A 43 -10.28 5.45 11.60
N GLU A 44 -10.67 5.02 10.40
CA GLU A 44 -11.50 3.85 10.19
C GLU A 44 -10.78 2.84 9.28
N PHE A 45 -10.90 1.55 9.61
CA PHE A 45 -10.49 0.47 8.73
C PHE A 45 -11.67 -0.02 7.91
N TRP A 46 -11.48 -0.23 6.62
CA TRP A 46 -12.52 -0.79 5.76
C TRP A 46 -11.91 -1.81 4.81
N GLY A 47 -12.58 -2.92 4.54
CA GLY A 47 -12.02 -3.94 3.66
C GLY A 47 -12.38 -5.36 4.02
N ALA A 48 -11.64 -6.30 3.44
CA ALA A 48 -11.84 -7.74 3.58
C ALA A 48 -10.53 -8.48 3.25
N TYR A 49 -10.18 -9.53 3.96
CA TYR A 49 -9.02 -10.36 3.64
C TYR A 49 -9.37 -11.54 2.72
N GLY A 50 -8.32 -12.22 2.25
CA GLY A 50 -8.47 -13.45 1.46
C GLY A 50 -9.30 -13.23 0.19
N PRO A 51 -9.98 -14.27 -0.34
CA PRO A 51 -10.76 -14.17 -1.57
C PRO A 51 -11.87 -13.12 -1.54
N ALA A 52 -12.45 -12.85 -0.37
CA ALA A 52 -13.56 -11.92 -0.15
C ALA A 52 -13.24 -10.49 -0.62
N PHE A 53 -11.98 -10.04 -0.60
CA PHE A 53 -11.60 -8.74 -1.16
C PHE A 53 -11.93 -8.56 -2.65
N ARG A 54 -12.19 -9.64 -3.42
CA ARG A 54 -12.67 -9.53 -4.82
C ARG A 54 -14.09 -9.01 -4.93
N GLN A 55 -14.83 -9.07 -3.83
CA GLN A 55 -16.28 -8.94 -3.78
C GLN A 55 -16.72 -7.52 -3.42
N PHE A 56 -15.88 -6.53 -3.71
CA PHE A 56 -16.26 -5.11 -3.62
C PHE A 56 -16.71 -4.58 -4.96
N GLU A 57 -17.81 -3.84 -5.02
CA GLU A 57 -18.32 -3.19 -6.22
C GLU A 57 -18.40 -1.69 -6.01
N TYR A 58 -18.17 -0.93 -7.09
CA TYR A 58 -18.36 0.51 -7.07
C TYR A 58 -19.61 0.85 -7.87
N GLN A 59 -20.60 1.42 -7.19
CA GLN A 59 -21.87 1.87 -7.75
C GLN A 59 -22.35 3.08 -6.95
N ASP A 60 -23.06 4.01 -7.58
CA ASP A 60 -23.65 5.17 -6.89
C ASP A 60 -22.66 5.97 -6.01
N GLN A 61 -21.43 6.11 -6.50
CA GLN A 61 -20.31 6.79 -5.83
C GLN A 61 -19.86 6.17 -4.50
N ALA A 62 -20.17 4.89 -4.29
CA ALA A 62 -19.82 4.15 -3.09
C ALA A 62 -19.27 2.76 -3.41
N VAL A 63 -18.41 2.25 -2.53
CA VAL A 63 -17.98 0.85 -2.53
C VAL A 63 -18.95 0.05 -1.68
N HIS A 64 -19.45 -1.04 -2.23
CA HIS A 64 -20.33 -1.98 -1.55
C HIS A 64 -19.67 -3.36 -1.49
N PRO A 65 -19.65 -4.04 -0.34
CA PRO A 65 -19.38 -5.46 -0.29
C PRO A 65 -20.55 -6.22 -0.93
N ARG A 66 -20.27 -7.29 -1.65
CA ARG A 66 -21.24 -8.36 -1.90
C ARG A 66 -21.30 -9.28 -0.68
N LYS A 67 -22.30 -10.16 -0.66
CA LYS A 67 -22.61 -11.10 0.42
C LYS A 67 -21.39 -11.78 1.06
N GLU A 68 -20.42 -12.23 0.27
CA GLU A 68 -19.24 -12.93 0.79
C GLU A 68 -18.23 -12.03 1.53
N ALA A 69 -18.37 -10.71 1.45
CA ALA A 69 -17.53 -9.73 2.13
C ALA A 69 -18.26 -8.93 3.23
N GLU A 70 -19.59 -8.97 3.29
CA GLU A 70 -20.41 -8.17 4.22
C GLU A 70 -20.04 -8.39 5.69
N GLU A 71 -20.04 -9.65 6.16
CA GLU A 71 -19.69 -9.99 7.54
C GLU A 71 -18.27 -9.56 7.90
N MET A 72 -17.36 -9.67 6.93
CA MET A 72 -15.96 -9.32 7.11
C MET A 72 -15.77 -7.80 7.23
N VAL A 73 -16.45 -7.04 6.38
CA VAL A 73 -16.48 -5.59 6.45
C VAL A 73 -17.01 -5.14 7.81
N ALA A 74 -18.16 -5.68 8.24
CA ALA A 74 -18.77 -5.31 9.52
C ALA A 74 -17.81 -5.51 10.71
N ARG A 75 -17.08 -6.62 10.71
CA ARG A 75 -16.08 -6.90 11.75
C ARG A 75 -14.84 -6.00 11.66
N ILE A 76 -14.36 -5.68 10.45
CA ILE A 76 -13.16 -4.87 10.26
C ILE A 76 -13.41 -3.41 10.62
N ASN A 77 -14.55 -2.83 10.20
CA ASN A 77 -14.82 -1.43 10.48
C ASN A 77 -15.32 -1.16 11.89
N GLY A 78 -16.04 -2.09 12.50
CA GLY A 78 -16.53 -1.98 13.88
C GLY A 78 -17.56 -0.85 14.14
N ASN A 79 -17.80 0.02 13.17
CA ASN A 79 -18.64 1.22 13.25
C ASN A 79 -20.00 1.06 12.55
N GLY A 80 -20.28 -0.13 11.99
CA GLY A 80 -21.53 -0.41 11.28
C GLY A 80 -21.59 0.17 9.85
N ARG A 81 -20.47 0.64 9.29
CA ARG A 81 -20.42 1.18 7.93
C ARG A 81 -20.53 0.08 6.88
N LEU A 82 -21.66 0.02 6.18
CA LEU A 82 -21.95 -1.00 5.18
C LEU A 82 -21.49 -0.63 3.76
N SER A 83 -21.24 0.64 3.51
CA SER A 83 -20.72 1.15 2.22
C SER A 83 -19.72 2.27 2.47
N LEU A 84 -18.73 2.38 1.60
CA LEU A 84 -17.70 3.42 1.67
C LEU A 84 -17.87 4.41 0.52
N ARG A 85 -18.32 5.63 0.81
CA ARG A 85 -18.43 6.72 -0.16
C ARG A 85 -17.10 7.46 -0.28
N CYS A 86 -16.92 8.21 -1.37
CA CYS A 86 -15.73 9.05 -1.57
C CYS A 86 -15.74 10.36 -0.75
N ASP A 87 -16.86 10.72 -0.12
CA ASP A 87 -17.05 11.92 0.71
C ASP A 87 -17.15 11.62 2.22
N ASP A 88 -17.05 10.35 2.62
CA ASP A 88 -17.10 9.92 4.03
C ASP A 88 -15.88 10.39 4.84
N PHE A 89 -14.72 10.51 4.20
CA PHE A 89 -13.42 10.84 4.78
C PHE A 89 -12.68 11.87 3.92
N ALA A 90 -11.83 12.66 4.56
CA ALA A 90 -10.98 13.62 3.87
C ALA A 90 -9.78 12.93 3.16
N ALA A 91 -9.35 11.77 3.64
CA ALA A 91 -8.30 10.98 3.03
C ALA A 91 -8.62 9.46 3.00
N TYR A 92 -8.12 8.80 1.96
CA TYR A 92 -8.21 7.35 1.76
C TYR A 92 -6.83 6.79 1.48
N LEU A 93 -6.43 5.80 2.28
CA LEU A 93 -5.22 5.02 2.05
C LEU A 93 -5.61 3.61 1.62
N PHE A 94 -5.43 3.30 0.34
CA PHE A 94 -5.57 1.96 -0.19
C PHE A 94 -4.31 1.16 0.19
N TYR A 95 -4.40 0.22 1.13
CA TYR A 95 -3.24 -0.43 1.73
C TYR A 95 -3.13 -1.91 1.36
N GLY A 96 -2.07 -2.27 0.63
CA GLY A 96 -1.90 -3.56 -0.02
C GLY A 96 -2.85 -3.67 -1.21
N ALA A 97 -4.12 -3.93 -0.89
CA ALA A 97 -5.26 -3.92 -1.80
C ALA A 97 -4.98 -4.68 -3.11
N ARG A 98 -4.18 -5.74 -3.01
CA ARG A 98 -3.75 -6.64 -4.09
C ARG A 98 -2.99 -6.03 -5.27
N LEU A 99 -2.52 -4.80 -5.15
CA LEU A 99 -1.55 -4.26 -6.10
C LEU A 99 -0.16 -4.69 -5.62
N ARG A 100 0.39 -5.77 -6.17
CA ARG A 100 1.60 -6.42 -5.62
C ARG A 100 2.86 -5.88 -6.27
N SER A 101 3.69 -5.16 -5.52
CA SER A 101 4.98 -4.66 -6.02
C SER A 101 5.89 -5.78 -6.54
N ALA A 102 5.85 -6.96 -5.91
CA ALA A 102 6.62 -8.13 -6.33
C ALA A 102 6.30 -8.62 -7.75
N GLU A 103 5.13 -8.28 -8.31
CA GLU A 103 4.74 -8.66 -9.67
C GLU A 103 5.17 -7.63 -10.73
N PHE A 104 5.72 -6.48 -10.30
CA PHE A 104 6.10 -5.38 -11.19
C PHE A 104 7.57 -4.99 -11.03
N LEU A 105 8.00 -4.69 -9.81
CA LEU A 105 9.33 -4.14 -9.58
C LEU A 105 10.46 -5.14 -9.92
N PRO A 106 10.49 -6.37 -9.37
CA PRO A 106 11.51 -7.36 -9.74
C PRO A 106 11.61 -7.69 -11.25
N PRO A 107 10.51 -7.95 -12.00
CA PRO A 107 10.61 -8.20 -13.44
C PRO A 107 11.16 -7.01 -14.23
N MET A 108 10.79 -5.78 -13.86
CA MET A 108 11.29 -4.59 -14.54
C MET A 108 12.76 -4.32 -14.23
N LEU A 109 13.21 -4.56 -13.00
CA LEU A 109 14.63 -4.51 -12.62
C LEU A 109 15.45 -5.55 -13.38
N SER A 110 14.98 -6.79 -13.45
CA SER A 110 15.63 -7.86 -14.23
C SER A 110 15.74 -7.46 -15.70
N THR A 111 14.69 -6.88 -16.29
CA THR A 111 14.72 -6.38 -17.67
C THR A 111 15.77 -5.27 -17.86
N LEU A 112 15.79 -4.27 -16.98
CA LEU A 112 16.71 -3.14 -17.05
C LEU A 112 18.18 -3.60 -16.97
N ARG A 113 18.49 -4.47 -16.02
CA ARG A 113 19.85 -4.96 -15.74
C ARG A 113 20.38 -5.92 -16.80
N GLN A 114 19.50 -6.59 -17.53
CA GLN A 114 19.86 -7.38 -18.71
C GLN A 114 20.10 -6.53 -19.97
N GLY A 115 20.11 -5.19 -19.86
CA GLY A 115 20.26 -4.28 -21.00
C GLY A 115 18.98 -4.16 -21.83
N GLY A 116 17.83 -4.58 -21.29
CA GLY A 116 16.54 -4.43 -21.92
C GLY A 116 16.12 -2.97 -21.99
N HIS A 117 16.12 -2.41 -23.19
CA HIS A 117 15.61 -1.05 -23.41
C HIS A 117 14.11 -1.09 -23.71
N LEU A 118 13.30 -0.61 -22.76
CA LEU A 118 11.88 -0.34 -23.00
C LEU A 118 11.71 1.09 -23.53
N SER A 119 11.04 1.24 -24.66
CA SER A 119 10.62 2.56 -25.14
C SER A 119 9.63 3.19 -24.17
N ALA A 120 9.53 4.52 -24.18
CA ALA A 120 8.60 5.25 -23.31
C ALA A 120 7.14 4.75 -23.46
N ALA A 121 6.71 4.45 -24.69
CA ALA A 121 5.38 3.91 -24.96
C ALA A 121 5.15 2.52 -24.36
N VAL A 122 6.17 1.64 -24.38
CA VAL A 122 6.08 0.31 -23.77
C VAL A 122 6.04 0.43 -22.25
N ARG A 123 6.89 1.28 -21.65
CA ARG A 123 6.87 1.56 -20.19
C ARG A 123 5.48 2.00 -19.76
N GLN A 124 4.93 3.04 -20.39
CA GLN A 124 3.58 3.53 -20.12
C GLN A 124 2.53 2.40 -20.22
N ARG A 125 2.55 1.61 -21.30
CA ARG A 125 1.55 0.57 -21.53
C ARG A 125 1.60 -0.53 -20.46
N VAL A 126 2.80 -0.97 -20.08
CA VAL A 126 3.01 -2.01 -19.07
C VAL A 126 2.61 -1.51 -17.69
N THR A 127 3.01 -0.29 -17.32
CA THR A 127 2.62 0.36 -16.06
C THR A 127 1.10 0.51 -15.95
N ARG A 128 0.45 1.08 -16.98
CA ARG A 128 -1.00 1.24 -17.02
C ARG A 128 -1.72 -0.11 -16.88
N ARG A 129 -1.26 -1.13 -17.60
CA ARG A 129 -1.83 -2.48 -17.50
C ARG A 129 -1.68 -3.06 -16.09
N PHE A 130 -0.57 -2.83 -15.41
CA PHE A 130 -0.35 -3.29 -14.04
C PHE A 130 -1.30 -2.61 -13.05
N LEU A 131 -1.36 -1.26 -13.08
CA LEU A 131 -2.22 -0.47 -12.20
C LEU A 131 -3.70 -0.77 -12.45
N GLU A 132 -4.17 -0.56 -13.68
CA GLU A 132 -5.57 -0.75 -14.07
C GLU A 132 -5.98 -2.22 -14.09
N GLY A 133 -5.03 -3.16 -14.05
CA GLY A 133 -5.31 -4.58 -13.88
C GLY A 133 -5.96 -4.91 -12.53
N ARG A 134 -5.85 -4.01 -11.53
CA ARG A 134 -6.40 -4.22 -10.18
C ARG A 134 -7.69 -3.45 -9.97
N LYS A 135 -8.73 -4.18 -9.50
CA LYS A 135 -10.06 -3.62 -9.24
C LYS A 135 -10.01 -2.49 -8.20
N SER A 136 -9.24 -2.68 -7.14
CA SER A 136 -8.99 -1.67 -6.09
C SER A 136 -8.40 -0.38 -6.64
N TYR A 137 -7.43 -0.46 -7.55
CA TYR A 137 -6.88 0.73 -8.20
C TYR A 137 -7.93 1.47 -9.02
N ARG A 138 -8.77 0.74 -9.77
CA ARG A 138 -9.89 1.35 -10.49
C ARG A 138 -10.92 1.98 -9.54
N ILE A 139 -11.16 1.40 -8.36
CA ILE A 139 -11.99 2.02 -7.32
C ILE A 139 -11.36 3.33 -6.83
N ALA A 140 -10.04 3.36 -6.58
CA ALA A 140 -9.33 4.57 -6.21
C ALA A 140 -9.47 5.68 -7.28
N GLN A 141 -9.37 5.33 -8.57
CA GLN A 141 -9.62 6.27 -9.67
C GLN A 141 -11.06 6.82 -9.63
N GLN A 142 -12.05 5.97 -9.31
CA GLN A 142 -13.43 6.44 -9.19
C GLN A 142 -13.62 7.39 -8.00
N PHE A 143 -12.92 7.17 -6.89
CA PHE A 143 -12.95 8.07 -5.73
C PHE A 143 -12.42 9.46 -6.10
N VAL A 144 -11.26 9.53 -6.77
CA VAL A 144 -10.70 10.79 -7.24
C VAL A 144 -11.65 11.51 -8.20
N ARG A 145 -12.27 10.77 -9.14
CA ARG A 145 -13.21 11.36 -10.11
C ARG A 145 -14.49 11.89 -9.45
N ALA A 146 -15.02 11.18 -8.47
CA ALA A 146 -16.26 11.55 -7.79
C ALA A 146 -16.03 12.66 -6.75
N ASN A 147 -14.86 12.71 -6.12
CA ASN A 147 -14.48 13.74 -5.16
C ASN A 147 -13.01 14.17 -5.36
N PRO A 148 -12.75 15.17 -6.23
CA PRO A 148 -11.40 15.69 -6.45
C PRO A 148 -10.74 16.33 -5.23
N ALA A 149 -11.52 16.64 -4.18
CA ALA A 149 -10.99 17.18 -2.92
C ALA A 149 -10.51 16.09 -1.95
N ALA A 150 -10.90 14.81 -2.15
CA ALA A 150 -10.42 13.71 -1.34
C ALA A 150 -8.96 13.39 -1.68
N ARG A 151 -8.14 13.22 -0.64
CA ARG A 151 -6.75 12.77 -0.83
C ARG A 151 -6.74 11.24 -0.96
N VAL A 152 -6.38 10.74 -2.14
CA VAL A 152 -6.31 9.30 -2.40
C VAL A 152 -4.85 8.87 -2.54
N THR A 153 -4.40 8.03 -1.61
CA THR A 153 -3.08 7.41 -1.63
C THR A 153 -3.20 5.91 -1.77
N PHE A 154 -2.33 5.30 -2.57
CA PHE A 154 -2.28 3.86 -2.76
C PHE A 154 -0.91 3.34 -2.33
N ALA A 155 -0.90 2.47 -1.33
CA ALA A 155 0.28 1.73 -0.90
C ALA A 155 0.21 0.30 -1.48
N PRO A 156 0.97 -0.02 -2.55
CA PRO A 156 1.02 -1.37 -3.06
C PRO A 156 1.45 -2.37 -1.97
N ALA A 157 0.99 -3.61 -2.08
CA ALA A 157 1.50 -4.70 -1.26
C ALA A 157 3.02 -4.81 -1.46
N PRO A 158 3.79 -4.91 -0.36
CA PRO A 158 5.25 -4.84 -0.39
C PRO A 158 5.87 -6.02 -1.12
N LEU A 159 7.19 -5.94 -1.29
CA LEU A 159 7.99 -7.04 -1.81
C LEU A 159 7.88 -8.27 -0.91
N LEU A 160 8.24 -9.41 -1.48
CA LEU A 160 8.31 -10.66 -0.71
C LEU A 160 9.47 -10.59 0.28
N THR A 161 9.34 -11.28 1.40
CA THR A 161 10.37 -11.31 2.44
C THR A 161 11.47 -12.31 2.08
N LEU A 162 12.74 -11.92 2.22
CA LEU A 162 13.89 -12.79 1.94
C LEU A 162 13.86 -14.03 2.85
N GLY A 163 14.07 -15.21 2.28
CA GLY A 163 14.22 -16.45 3.06
C GLY A 163 12.97 -16.94 3.78
N VAL A 164 11.79 -16.36 3.52
CA VAL A 164 10.51 -16.81 4.09
C VAL A 164 9.70 -17.50 3.01
N GLY A 165 9.16 -18.69 3.32
CA GLY A 165 8.42 -19.51 2.36
C GLY A 165 9.20 -19.81 1.07
N GLN A 166 8.46 -20.18 0.01
CA GLN A 166 9.03 -20.43 -1.32
C GLN A 166 8.29 -19.60 -2.36
N PRO A 167 8.90 -18.54 -2.91
CA PRO A 167 8.27 -17.70 -3.93
C PRO A 167 8.06 -18.50 -5.22
N GLU A 168 6.88 -18.40 -5.82
CA GLU A 168 6.56 -19.08 -7.10
C GLU A 168 7.46 -18.62 -8.26
N LYS A 169 7.98 -17.40 -8.19
CA LYS A 169 8.85 -16.79 -9.19
C LYS A 169 9.94 -15.97 -8.52
N THR A 170 11.16 -16.10 -9.01
CA THR A 170 12.33 -15.32 -8.60
C THR A 170 12.89 -14.56 -9.80
N TRP A 171 13.70 -13.54 -9.52
CA TRP A 171 14.29 -12.68 -10.54
C TRP A 171 15.78 -12.48 -10.23
N PRO A 172 16.64 -13.49 -10.48
CA PRO A 172 18.05 -13.43 -10.09
C PRO A 172 18.77 -12.21 -10.66
N GLU A 173 18.41 -11.74 -11.85
CA GLU A 173 19.06 -10.57 -12.47
C GLU A 173 18.68 -9.25 -11.79
N ALA A 174 17.63 -9.24 -10.98
CA ALA A 174 17.26 -8.10 -10.12
C ALA A 174 18.06 -8.07 -8.80
N GLU A 175 18.80 -9.14 -8.46
CA GLU A 175 19.64 -9.17 -7.26
C GLU A 175 20.69 -8.05 -7.30
N GLY A 176 20.85 -7.39 -6.16
CA GLY A 176 21.77 -6.25 -6.04
C GLY A 176 21.32 -5.00 -6.79
N ALA A 177 20.03 -4.89 -7.13
CA ALA A 177 19.47 -3.65 -7.67
C ALA A 177 19.71 -2.46 -6.71
N THR A 178 20.13 -1.32 -7.24
CA THR A 178 20.42 -0.12 -6.44
C THR A 178 19.14 0.66 -6.11
N PRO A 179 19.17 1.56 -5.10
CA PRO A 179 18.07 2.48 -4.85
C PRO A 179 17.69 3.32 -6.08
N GLU A 180 18.66 3.73 -6.89
CA GLU A 180 18.45 4.53 -8.11
C GLU A 180 17.72 3.73 -9.18
N GLU A 181 18.10 2.46 -9.39
CA GLU A 181 17.40 1.57 -10.33
C GLU A 181 15.95 1.34 -9.90
N ARG A 182 15.71 1.15 -8.59
CA ARG A 182 14.34 1.06 -8.04
C ARG A 182 13.57 2.36 -8.23
N ALA A 183 14.20 3.50 -8.00
CA ALA A 183 13.59 4.81 -8.18
C ALA A 183 13.21 5.05 -9.65
N GLU A 184 14.03 4.62 -10.62
CA GLU A 184 13.65 4.68 -12.04
C GLU A 184 12.36 3.92 -12.30
N ILE A 185 12.25 2.66 -11.87
CA ILE A 185 11.05 1.85 -12.11
C ILE A 185 9.82 2.42 -11.37
N ARG A 186 10.00 2.89 -10.13
CA ARG A 186 8.94 3.53 -9.35
C ARG A 186 8.42 4.80 -10.02
N SER A 187 9.31 5.60 -10.63
CA SER A 187 8.91 6.81 -11.35
C SER A 187 7.91 6.51 -12.47
N TRP A 188 7.98 5.32 -13.09
CA TRP A 188 7.01 4.94 -14.12
C TRP A 188 5.61 4.77 -13.51
N LEU A 189 5.51 4.15 -12.34
CA LEU A 189 4.26 4.01 -11.60
C LEU A 189 3.74 5.37 -11.13
N ASP A 190 4.63 6.21 -10.60
CA ASP A 190 4.28 7.53 -10.08
C ASP A 190 3.70 8.43 -11.17
N MET A 191 4.36 8.51 -12.34
CA MET A 191 3.86 9.31 -13.46
C MET A 191 2.45 8.88 -13.92
N GLU A 192 2.17 7.58 -13.95
CA GLU A 192 0.84 7.11 -14.37
C GLU A 192 -0.22 7.28 -13.28
N ALA A 193 0.15 7.13 -12.00
CA ALA A 193 -0.76 7.33 -10.89
C ALA A 193 -1.08 8.80 -10.63
N GLU A 194 -0.11 9.70 -10.80
CA GLU A 194 -0.30 11.15 -10.71
C GLU A 194 -1.31 11.64 -11.76
N ARG A 195 -1.26 11.11 -12.99
CA ARG A 195 -2.26 11.39 -14.04
C ARG A 195 -3.68 10.98 -13.65
N ASP A 196 -3.81 10.04 -12.73
CA ASP A 196 -5.08 9.57 -12.20
C ASP A 196 -5.48 10.29 -10.89
N GLY A 197 -4.67 11.25 -10.43
CA GLY A 197 -4.83 11.98 -9.17
C GLY A 197 -4.60 11.11 -7.93
N ILE A 198 -3.82 10.04 -8.06
CA ILE A 198 -3.51 9.10 -6.99
C ILE A 198 -2.03 9.22 -6.63
N THR A 199 -1.73 9.43 -5.35
CA THR A 199 -0.35 9.36 -4.85
C THR A 199 0.02 7.91 -4.53
N LEU A 200 1.20 7.45 -4.94
CA LEU A 200 1.70 6.14 -4.52
C LEU A 200 2.58 6.27 -3.27
N LEU A 201 2.32 5.40 -2.29
CA LEU A 201 3.17 5.21 -1.11
C LEU A 201 4.00 3.95 -1.29
N HIS A 202 5.24 4.12 -1.74
CA HIS A 202 6.15 3.00 -1.95
C HIS A 202 6.72 2.46 -0.64
N GLN A 203 7.07 1.18 -0.65
CA GLN A 203 7.85 0.55 0.42
C GLN A 203 9.17 1.32 0.66
N PRO A 204 9.50 1.71 1.91
CA PRO A 204 10.73 2.42 2.21
C PRO A 204 11.97 1.61 1.82
N ASP A 205 12.96 2.27 1.23
CA ASP A 205 14.18 1.62 0.73
C ASP A 205 15.00 0.97 1.84
N GLU A 206 14.97 1.52 3.05
CA GLU A 206 15.60 0.95 4.25
C GLU A 206 15.02 -0.40 4.68
N THR A 207 13.93 -0.85 4.05
CA THR A 207 13.35 -2.18 4.26
C THR A 207 13.70 -3.17 3.16
N ILE A 208 14.42 -2.74 2.11
CA ILE A 208 14.74 -3.55 0.95
C ILE A 208 16.18 -4.06 1.06
N VAL A 209 16.34 -5.39 0.94
CA VAL A 209 17.62 -6.09 0.91
C VAL A 209 17.77 -6.85 -0.40
N GLU A 210 19.02 -7.11 -0.79
CA GLU A 210 19.36 -7.84 -2.02
C GLU A 210 18.68 -7.27 -3.29
N GLY A 211 18.39 -5.96 -3.28
CA GLY A 211 17.82 -5.21 -4.39
C GLY A 211 16.30 -5.29 -4.54
N TYR A 212 15.65 -6.41 -4.18
CA TYR A 212 14.21 -6.61 -4.41
C TYR A 212 13.47 -7.46 -3.38
N TRP A 213 14.09 -7.80 -2.25
CA TRP A 213 13.44 -8.49 -1.14
C TRP A 213 13.17 -7.54 0.01
N THR A 214 12.14 -7.80 0.80
CA THR A 214 12.00 -7.18 2.12
C THR A 214 12.92 -7.87 3.13
N ASP A 215 13.58 -7.09 3.98
CA ASP A 215 14.40 -7.59 5.10
C ASP A 215 13.57 -8.54 6.00
N PRO A 216 14.08 -9.74 6.34
CA PRO A 216 13.42 -10.70 7.23
C PRO A 216 12.94 -10.13 8.56
N ARG A 217 13.60 -9.08 9.08
CA ARG A 217 13.18 -8.42 10.33
C ARG A 217 11.79 -7.80 10.25
N TYR A 218 11.28 -7.55 9.04
CA TYR A 218 9.94 -7.02 8.78
C TYR A 218 8.94 -8.10 8.37
N ALA A 219 9.28 -9.39 8.47
CA ALA A 219 8.34 -10.49 8.26
C ALA A 219 7.18 -10.41 9.26
N ALA A 220 6.00 -10.91 8.87
CA ALA A 220 4.94 -11.17 9.85
C ALA A 220 5.45 -12.14 10.94
N THR A 221 4.98 -11.95 12.17
CA THR A 221 5.32 -12.79 13.32
C THR A 221 4.10 -13.62 13.75
N GLY A 222 4.32 -14.89 14.11
CA GLY A 222 3.27 -15.78 14.61
C GLY A 222 3.43 -17.23 14.13
N PRO A 223 2.63 -18.17 14.68
CA PRO A 223 2.73 -19.60 14.34
C PRO A 223 2.50 -19.92 12.85
N GLU A 224 1.70 -19.10 12.16
CA GLU A 224 1.37 -19.29 10.73
C GLU A 224 2.27 -18.49 9.78
N SER A 225 3.24 -17.71 10.29
CA SER A 225 4.01 -16.77 9.45
C SER A 225 5.32 -17.32 8.89
N ALA A 226 5.73 -18.53 9.30
CA ALA A 226 6.98 -19.15 8.86
C ALA A 226 7.06 -19.37 7.33
N ASP A 227 5.91 -19.59 6.70
CA ASP A 227 5.78 -19.78 5.24
C ASP A 227 5.05 -18.61 4.56
N ASP A 228 4.98 -17.45 5.21
CA ASP A 228 4.25 -16.27 4.72
C ASP A 228 5.20 -15.15 4.27
N PRO A 229 5.69 -15.18 3.00
CA PRO A 229 6.56 -14.13 2.49
C PRO A 229 5.83 -12.82 2.23
N VAL A 230 4.50 -12.80 2.31
CA VAL A 230 3.67 -11.68 1.84
C VAL A 230 3.41 -10.70 2.97
N HIS A 231 2.91 -11.17 4.11
CA HIS A 231 2.54 -10.30 5.22
C HIS A 231 3.77 -9.78 5.96
N LYS A 232 3.59 -8.61 6.60
CA LYS A 232 4.68 -7.85 7.22
C LYS A 232 4.37 -7.56 8.67
N SER A 233 5.44 -7.25 9.41
CA SER A 233 5.37 -6.96 10.84
C SER A 233 4.64 -5.65 11.14
N PRO A 234 4.21 -5.43 12.39
CA PRO A 234 3.71 -4.14 12.85
C PRO A 234 4.73 -3.00 12.68
N GLU A 235 6.02 -3.26 12.87
CA GLU A 235 7.09 -2.27 12.71
C GLU A 235 7.21 -1.81 11.27
N PHE A 236 7.02 -2.72 10.30
CA PHE A 236 6.95 -2.35 8.88
C PHE A 236 5.77 -1.42 8.61
N ALA A 237 4.59 -1.74 9.15
CA ALA A 237 3.42 -0.89 9.02
C ALA A 237 3.65 0.50 9.65
N ALA A 238 4.30 0.55 10.82
CA ALA A 238 4.64 1.81 11.47
C ALA A 238 5.53 2.71 10.59
N LEU A 239 6.54 2.13 9.93
CA LEU A 239 7.36 2.86 8.95
C LEU A 239 6.53 3.39 7.78
N MET A 240 5.69 2.54 7.18
CA MET A 240 4.80 2.95 6.08
C MET A 240 3.91 4.12 6.47
N LEU A 241 3.27 4.06 7.64
CA LEU A 241 2.36 5.11 8.11
C LEU A 241 3.11 6.37 8.57
N THR A 242 4.37 6.26 8.98
CA THR A 242 5.22 7.41 9.27
C THR A 242 5.54 8.16 7.98
N ARG A 243 5.93 7.44 6.92
CA ARG A 243 6.14 8.01 5.57
C ARG A 243 4.86 8.61 5.02
N TYR A 244 3.74 7.93 5.15
CA TYR A 244 2.44 8.47 4.76
C TYR A 244 2.16 9.82 5.43
N ARG A 245 2.37 9.92 6.74
CA ARG A 245 2.18 11.17 7.48
C ARG A 245 3.12 12.28 6.98
N GLU A 246 4.39 11.97 6.77
CA GLU A 246 5.37 12.92 6.21
C GLU A 246 4.92 13.46 4.85
N MET A 247 4.39 12.60 3.98
CA MET A 247 3.86 12.99 2.68
C MET A 247 2.61 13.88 2.76
N GLN A 248 1.82 13.78 3.82
CA GLN A 248 0.62 14.60 4.02
C GLN A 248 0.92 15.98 4.63
N ALA A 249 2.10 16.16 5.21
CA ALA A 249 2.53 17.38 5.89
C ALA A 249 3.29 18.35 4.98
N GLY A 250 3.76 17.88 3.82
CA GLY A 250 4.32 18.70 2.74
C GLY A 250 3.25 19.18 1.76
#